data_AF-A0A8C2FEY2-F1
#
_entry.id   AF-A0A8C2FEY2-F1
#
_cell.length_a   1.000
_cell.length_b   1.000
_cell.length_c   1.000
_cell.angle_alpha   90.00
_cell.angle_beta   90.00
_cell.angle_gamma   90.00
#
_symmetry.space_group_name_H-M   'P 1'
#
loop_
_entity.id
_entity.type
_entity.pdbx_description
1 polymer ?
#
loop_
_entity_poly.entity_id
_entity_poly.type
_entity_poly.pdbx_seq_one_letter_code
_entity_poly.pdbx_strand_id
1 'polypeptide(L)'
;RKFSLVLLGLLSGLSLSWALLPVAVVVLIFVLASGLKGRDELAHLNVCVLVLGDIGRSPRIQYHALSLSRHGYNVTLIGFLGIYI
;
A
#
# COMPACT_ATOMS: atom_id res chain seq x y z
N ARG A 1 27.21 0.63 -53.89
CA ARG A 1 27.57 1.34 -52.63
C ARG A 1 26.37 1.96 -51.90
N LYS A 2 25.31 2.44 -52.58
CA LYS A 2 24.12 3.02 -51.93
C LYS A 2 23.23 2.02 -51.16
N PHE A 3 23.22 0.74 -51.53
CA PHE A 3 22.42 -0.31 -50.90
C PHE A 3 22.78 -0.60 -49.43
N SER A 4 24.05 -0.48 -49.07
CA SER A 4 24.53 -0.75 -47.70
C SER A 4 24.10 0.33 -46.69
N LEU A 5 23.97 1.58 -47.16
CA LEU A 5 23.49 2.71 -46.34
C LEU A 5 21.99 2.61 -46.02
N VAL A 6 21.19 2.13 -46.97
CA VAL A 6 19.74 1.91 -46.76
C VAL A 6 19.51 0.77 -45.77
N LEU A 7 20.31 -0.30 -45.85
CA LEU A 7 20.22 -1.44 -44.94
C LEU A 7 20.62 -1.08 -43.50
N LEU A 8 21.65 -0.23 -43.32
CA LEU A 8 22.02 0.30 -42.00
C LEU A 8 20.92 1.21 -41.42
N GLY A 9 20.29 2.06 -42.24
CA GLY A 9 19.18 2.92 -41.81
C GLY A 9 17.93 2.15 -41.38
N LEU A 10 17.61 1.05 -42.07
CA LEU A 10 16.51 0.16 -41.71
C LEU A 10 16.77 -0.57 -40.38
N LEU A 11 18.01 -1.03 -40.17
CA LEU A 11 18.44 -1.67 -38.91
C LEU A 11 18.38 -0.70 -37.72
N SER A 12 18.79 0.56 -37.91
CA SER A 12 18.71 1.59 -36.87
C SER A 12 17.27 2.03 -36.58
N GLY A 13 16.40 2.09 -37.59
CA GLY A 13 14.97 2.37 -37.39
C GLY A 13 14.28 1.27 -36.57
N LEU A 14 14.70 0.03 -36.76
CA LEU A 14 14.22 -1.11 -35.98
C LEU A 14 14.66 -1.00 -34.51
N SER A 15 15.90 -0.57 -34.24
CA SER A 15 16.48 -0.42 -32.89
C SER A 15 15.72 0.54 -31.97
N LEU A 16 15.06 1.56 -32.53
CA LEU A 16 14.28 2.53 -31.76
C LEU A 16 12.96 1.92 -31.25
N SER A 17 12.35 1.03 -32.04
CA SER A 17 11.16 0.27 -31.64
C SER A 17 11.48 -0.74 -30.52
N TRP A 18 12.70 -1.30 -30.50
CA TRP A 18 13.15 -2.19 -29.44
C TRP A 18 13.51 -1.48 -28.13
N ALA A 19 13.64 -0.15 -28.13
CA ALA A 19 13.91 0.64 -26.92
C ALA A 19 12.63 1.04 -26.17
N LEU A 20 11.49 1.15 -26.85
CA LEU A 20 10.19 1.47 -26.24
C LEU A 20 9.61 0.26 -25.47
N LEU A 21 9.90 -0.95 -25.93
CA LEU A 21 9.46 -2.20 -25.32
C LEU A 21 9.96 -2.38 -23.86
N PRO A 22 11.26 -2.23 -23.55
CA PRO A 22 11.74 -2.33 -22.17
C PRO A 22 11.25 -1.18 -21.31
N VAL A 23 11.10 0.04 -21.85
CA VAL A 23 10.55 1.18 -21.09
C VAL A 23 9.10 0.91 -20.71
N ALA A 24 8.28 0.42 -21.65
CA ALA A 24 6.91 0.03 -21.39
C ALA A 24 6.82 -1.14 -20.38
N VAL A 25 7.71 -2.13 -20.47
CA VAL A 25 7.79 -3.25 -19.52
C VAL A 25 8.21 -2.76 -18.13
N VAL A 26 9.19 -1.87 -18.01
CA VAL A 26 9.61 -1.28 -16.72
C VAL A 26 8.50 -0.45 -16.11
N VAL A 27 7.80 0.36 -16.91
CA VAL A 27 6.62 1.12 -16.44
C VAL A 27 5.50 0.17 -16.02
N LEU A 28 5.23 -0.89 -16.78
CA LEU A 28 4.22 -1.89 -16.45
C LEU A 28 4.56 -2.64 -15.15
N ILE A 29 5.81 -3.07 -14.98
CA ILE A 29 6.30 -3.71 -13.76
C ILE A 29 6.22 -2.72 -12.59
N PHE A 30 6.59 -1.46 -12.78
CA PHE A 30 6.53 -0.43 -11.74
C PHE A 30 5.09 -0.16 -11.30
N VAL A 31 4.14 -0.06 -12.24
CA VAL A 31 2.71 0.10 -11.94
C VAL A 31 2.16 -1.12 -11.21
N LEU A 32 2.50 -2.33 -11.65
CA LEU A 32 2.08 -3.57 -11.00
C LEU A 32 2.66 -3.70 -9.59
N ALA A 33 3.94 -3.38 -9.40
CA ALA A 33 4.61 -3.39 -8.11
C ALA A 33 4.04 -2.32 -7.16
N SER A 34 3.73 -1.13 -7.67
CA SER A 34 3.11 -0.05 -6.89
C SER A 34 1.68 -0.41 -6.46
N GLY A 35 0.92 -1.08 -7.32
CA GLY A 35 -0.43 -1.57 -6.99
C GLY A 35 -0.44 -2.67 -5.92
N LEU A 36 0.65 -3.46 -5.81
CA LEU A 36 0.82 -4.43 -4.73
C LEU A 36 1.26 -3.74 -3.43
N LYS A 37 2.15 -2.74 -3.48
CA LYS A 37 2.65 -1.99 -2.32
C LYS A 37 1.56 -1.19 -1.59
N GLY A 38 0.57 -0.68 -2.31
CA GLY A 38 -0.57 0.04 -1.72
C GLY A 38 -1.51 -0.86 -0.89
N ARG A 39 -1.39 -2.18 -1.00
CA ARG A 39 -2.18 -3.13 -0.18
C ARG A 39 -1.66 -3.26 1.24
N ASP A 40 -0.40 -2.88 1.47
CA ASP A 40 0.23 -2.91 2.79
C ASP A 40 -0.23 -1.72 3.66
N GLU A 41 -0.65 -0.61 3.04
CA GLU A 41 -1.27 0.53 3.73
C GLU A 41 -2.70 0.21 4.21
N LEU A 42 -3.38 -0.74 3.54
CA LEU A 42 -4.69 -1.25 3.94
C LEU A 42 -4.62 -2.48 4.86
N ALA A 43 -3.42 -2.98 5.15
CA ALA A 43 -3.22 -3.80 6.34
C ALA A 43 -3.27 -2.89 7.58
N HIS A 44 -4.39 -2.19 7.77
CA HIS A 44 -4.72 -1.47 8.98
C HIS A 44 -4.44 -2.43 10.14
N LEU A 45 -3.36 -2.14 10.86
CA LEU A 45 -2.92 -2.97 11.97
C LEU A 45 -4.09 -3.00 12.96
N ASN A 46 -4.80 -4.13 12.98
CA ASN A 46 -6.00 -4.30 13.78
C ASN A 46 -5.53 -4.52 15.22
N VAL A 47 -5.77 -3.55 16.09
CA VAL A 47 -5.39 -3.63 17.51
C VAL A 47 -6.63 -3.90 18.33
N CYS A 48 -6.62 -5.02 19.06
CA CYS A 48 -7.67 -5.33 20.02
C CYS A 48 -7.23 -4.90 21.42
N VAL A 49 -7.98 -3.99 22.04
CA VAL A 49 -7.75 -3.56 23.42
C VAL A 49 -8.76 -4.28 24.31
N LEU A 50 -8.29 -5.30 25.02
CA LEU A 50 -9.10 -6.04 25.99
C LEU A 50 -9.01 -5.38 27.37
N VAL A 51 -10.17 -5.05 27.93
CA VAL A 51 -10.33 -4.44 29.24
C VAL A 51 -11.00 -5.46 30.15
N LEU A 52 -10.27 -5.91 31.17
CA LEU A 52 -10.75 -6.84 32.20
C LEU A 52 -11.76 -6.20 33.19
N GLY A 53 -12.26 -5.01 32.88
CA GLY A 53 -13.19 -4.24 33.70
C GLY A 53 -14.15 -3.42 32.85
N ASP A 54 -14.85 -2.48 33.48
CA ASP A 54 -15.93 -1.73 32.87
C ASP A 54 -15.45 -0.76 31.77
N ILE A 55 -15.89 -1.00 30.53
CA ILE A 55 -15.78 -0.05 29.42
C ILE A 55 -16.48 1.26 29.83
N GLY A 56 -15.78 2.38 29.64
CA GLY A 56 -16.30 3.70 30.00
C GLY A 56 -15.84 4.23 31.36
N ARG A 57 -15.37 3.36 32.28
CA ARG A 57 -14.94 3.79 33.64
C ARG A 57 -13.46 4.16 33.75
N SER A 58 -12.65 3.76 32.77
CA SER A 58 -11.22 4.12 32.70
C SER A 58 -10.94 5.06 31.53
N PRO A 59 -10.88 6.38 31.77
CA PRO A 59 -10.44 7.35 30.76
C PRO A 59 -9.06 7.02 30.18
N ARG A 60 -8.17 6.42 30.99
CA ARG A 60 -6.81 6.05 30.58
C ARG A 60 -6.78 5.04 29.45
N ILE A 61 -7.72 4.08 29.45
CA ILE A 61 -7.82 3.08 28.37
C ILE A 61 -8.47 3.69 27.11
N GLN A 62 -9.44 4.57 27.29
CA GLN A 62 -10.08 5.26 26.17
C GLN A 62 -9.10 6.15 25.42
N TYR A 63 -8.27 6.93 26.13
CA TYR A 63 -7.24 7.73 25.50
C TYR A 63 -6.19 6.87 24.80
N HIS A 64 -5.86 5.71 25.35
CA HIS A 64 -4.92 4.79 24.71
C HIS A 64 -5.48 4.25 23.37
N ALA A 65 -6.71 3.75 23.38
CA ALA A 65 -7.39 3.28 22.17
C ALA A 65 -7.58 4.40 21.14
N LEU A 66 -7.92 5.61 21.59
CA LEU A 66 -8.06 6.79 20.72
C LEU A 66 -6.71 7.26 20.15
N SER A 67 -5.62 7.13 20.92
CA SER A 67 -4.29 7.45 20.42
C SER A 67 -3.91 6.49 19.29
N LEU A 68 -4.21 5.20 19.43
CA LEU A 68 -3.95 4.19 18.41
C LEU A 68 -4.79 4.45 17.15
N SER A 69 -6.09 4.75 17.30
CA SER A 69 -6.93 5.03 16.12
C SER A 69 -6.47 6.26 15.33
N ARG A 70 -5.96 7.29 16.01
CA ARG A 70 -5.38 8.49 15.37
C ARG A 70 -4.11 8.21 14.58
N HIS A 71 -3.38 7.15 14.90
CA HIS A 71 -2.16 6.75 14.18
C HIS A 71 -2.45 5.76 13.04
N GLY A 72 -3.72 5.64 12.61
CA GLY A 72 -4.10 4.83 11.46
C GLY A 72 -4.39 3.35 11.77
N TYR A 73 -4.40 2.98 13.06
CA TYR A 73 -4.75 1.63 13.50
C TYR A 73 -6.27 1.46 13.54
N ASN A 74 -6.75 0.28 13.14
CA ASN A 74 -8.14 -0.07 13.35
C ASN A 74 -8.28 -0.70 14.75
N VAL A 75 -8.94 0.01 15.67
CA VAL A 75 -8.95 -0.35 17.09
C VAL A 75 -10.30 -0.93 17.48
N THR A 76 -10.30 -2.17 17.96
CA THR A 76 -11.48 -2.84 18.54
C THR A 76 -11.35 -2.85 20.05
N LEU A 77 -12.29 -2.22 20.74
CA LEU A 77 -12.34 -2.21 22.21
C LEU A 77 -13.26 -3.35 22.68
N ILE A 78 -12.75 -4.26 23.51
CA ILE A 78 -13.52 -5.35 24.10
C ILE A 78 -13.42 -5.24 25.61
N GLY A 79 -14.55 -5.29 26.29
CA GLY A 79 -14.57 -5.35 27.75
C GLY A 79 -15.99 -5.52 28.25
N PHE A 80 -16.14 -5.53 29.56
CA PHE A 80 -17.46 -5.62 30.16
C PHE A 80 -18.15 -4.27 30.02
N LEU A 81 -19.40 -4.24 29.55
CA LEU A 81 -20.20 -3.03 29.62
C LEU A 81 -20.52 -2.84 31.11
N GLY A 82 -19.81 -1.91 31.77
CA GLY A 82 -20.14 -1.56 33.13
C GLY A 82 -21.58 -1.10 33.16
N ILE A 83 -22.43 -1.91 33.77
CA ILE A 83 -23.83 -1.60 34.01
C ILE A 83 -23.81 -0.35 34.90
N TYR A 84 -24.03 0.81 34.29
CA TYR A 84 -24.59 1.92 35.03
C TYR A 84 -25.93 1.41 35.53
N ILE A 85 -26.13 1.57 36.84
CA ILE A 85 -27.35 1.21 37.55
C ILE A 85 -28.62 1.56 36.78
#